data_AF-A0A0G1TD54-F1
#
_entry.id   AF-A0A0G1TD54-F1
#
_cell.length_a   1.000
_cell.length_b   1.000
_cell.length_c   1.000
_cell.angle_alpha   90.00
_cell.angle_beta   90.00
_cell.angle_gamma   90.00
#
_symmetry.space_group_name_H-M   'P 1'
#
loop_
_entity.id
_entity.type
_entity.pdbx_description
1 polymer ?
#
loop_
_entity_poly.entity_id
_entity_poly.type
_entity_poly.pdbx_seq_one_letter_code
_entity_poly.pdbx_strand_id
1 'polypeptide(L)'
;MEFLIFGTLGFWILMGVLTVSMFIWIEWEKGFFASFTVIGTILVMQFLVEINILRYVWENLGTMLMYGGLYFVAGTVWSVIKWWFFVHRHLDRYENAKLVFLREKNVDAIRGEEIPDALKAEWTANVGKYYRPMSDEYIRPDDVRPKNIRPKAYSHKSRVLMWMTYWPWSLVWTVINDPIKRLFREIYYRIANLLDNISKHVFRNVFF
;
A
#
# COMPACT_ATOMS: atom_id res chain seq x y z
N MET A 1 -4.21 -21.50 38.78
CA MET A 1 -3.48 -20.38 38.14
C MET A 1 -2.38 -20.85 37.19
N GLU A 2 -1.97 -22.13 37.19
CA GLU A 2 -0.95 -22.63 36.25
C GLU A 2 -1.34 -22.59 34.77
N PHE A 3 -2.64 -22.72 34.45
CA PHE A 3 -3.12 -22.71 33.06
C PHE A 3 -2.93 -21.37 32.33
N LEU A 4 -2.76 -20.26 33.05
CA LEU A 4 -2.60 -18.92 32.47
C LEU A 4 -1.15 -18.39 32.54
N ILE A 5 -0.20 -19.20 33.00
CA ILE A 5 1.22 -18.83 33.03
C ILE A 5 1.72 -18.53 31.61
N PHE A 6 2.66 -17.60 31.50
CA PHE A 6 3.30 -17.26 30.23
C PHE A 6 3.76 -18.51 29.46
N GLY A 7 3.32 -18.63 28.21
CA GLY A 7 3.71 -19.72 27.31
C GLY A 7 2.85 -21.00 27.38
N THR A 8 1.86 -21.08 28.28
CA THR A 8 0.91 -22.20 28.29
C THR A 8 -0.18 -22.05 27.22
N LEU A 9 -0.91 -23.14 26.96
CA LEU A 9 -2.05 -23.11 26.01
C LEU A 9 -3.12 -22.08 26.42
N GLY A 10 -3.43 -21.99 27.72
CA GLY A 10 -4.43 -21.05 28.23
C GLY A 10 -4.03 -19.58 28.05
N PHE A 11 -2.74 -19.27 28.21
CA PHE A 11 -2.18 -17.96 27.90
C PHE A 11 -2.39 -17.59 26.42
N TRP A 12 -2.09 -18.51 25.49
CA TRP A 12 -2.27 -18.24 24.05
C TRP A 12 -3.73 -18.10 23.65
N ILE A 13 -4.63 -18.90 24.23
CA ILE A 13 -6.08 -18.76 24.01
C ILE A 13 -6.57 -17.39 24.48
N LEU A 14 -6.18 -16.97 25.68
CA LEU A 14 -6.52 -15.65 26.23
C LEU A 14 -6.00 -14.51 25.34
N MET A 15 -4.75 -14.61 24.87
CA MET A 15 -4.18 -13.64 23.93
C MET A 15 -4.91 -13.59 22.59
N GLY A 16 -5.31 -14.75 22.06
CA GLY A 16 -6.14 -14.84 20.87
C GLY A 16 -7.48 -14.12 21.05
N VAL A 17 -8.17 -14.36 22.16
CA VAL A 17 -9.45 -13.71 22.48
C VAL A 17 -9.29 -12.20 22.62
N LEU A 18 -8.27 -11.72 23.35
CA LEU A 18 -8.00 -10.29 23.51
C LEU A 18 -7.70 -9.62 22.16
N THR A 19 -6.91 -10.28 21.32
CA THR A 19 -6.55 -9.79 19.98
C THR A 19 -7.78 -9.71 19.07
N VAL A 20 -8.59 -10.77 19.01
CA VAL A 20 -9.83 -10.79 18.23
C VAL A 20 -10.81 -9.73 18.73
N SER A 21 -10.94 -9.56 20.05
CA SER A 21 -11.79 -8.51 20.62
C SER A 21 -11.35 -7.12 20.17
N MET A 22 -10.04 -6.84 20.17
CA MET A 22 -9.50 -5.57 19.70
C MET A 22 -9.83 -5.32 18.22
N PHE A 23 -9.68 -6.34 17.36
CA PHE A 23 -10.05 -6.23 15.95
C PHE A 23 -11.53 -5.93 15.75
N ILE A 24 -12.43 -6.56 16.52
CA ILE A 24 -13.88 -6.29 16.45
C ILE A 24 -14.17 -4.81 16.79
N TRP A 25 -13.54 -4.26 17.84
CA TRP A 25 -13.75 -2.85 18.21
C TRP A 25 -13.19 -1.85 17.20
N ILE A 26 -12.07 -2.20 16.56
CA ILE A 26 -11.48 -1.40 15.49
C ILE A 26 -12.40 -1.40 14.27
N GLU A 27 -12.94 -2.57 13.89
CA GLU A 27 -13.81 -2.72 12.72
C GLU A 27 -15.15 -1.99 12.91
N TRP A 28 -15.64 -1.88 14.14
CA TRP A 28 -16.84 -1.09 14.45
C TRP A 28 -16.58 0.41 14.59
N GLU A 29 -15.39 0.89 14.20
CA GLU A 29 -14.94 2.29 14.28
C GLU A 29 -15.02 2.89 15.70
N LYS A 30 -15.12 2.04 16.73
CA LYS A 30 -15.23 2.42 18.14
C LYS A 30 -13.84 2.50 18.77
N GLY A 31 -12.98 3.36 18.21
CA GLY A 31 -11.57 3.50 18.62
C GLY A 31 -11.37 3.79 20.12
N PHE A 32 -12.34 4.43 20.77
CA PHE A 32 -12.34 4.63 22.23
C PHE A 32 -12.38 3.30 23.01
N PHE A 33 -13.16 2.31 22.55
CA PHE A 33 -13.28 0.98 23.18
C PHE A 33 -12.08 0.08 22.88
N ALA A 34 -11.44 0.24 21.72
CA ALA A 34 -10.16 -0.42 21.43
C ALA A 34 -9.04 0.03 22.39
N SER A 35 -9.12 1.25 22.94
CA SER A 35 -8.18 1.70 23.97
C SER A 35 -8.41 0.98 25.31
N PHE A 36 -9.67 0.69 25.67
CA PHE A 36 -10.00 -0.09 26.85
C PHE A 36 -9.56 -1.55 26.76
N THR A 37 -9.57 -2.17 25.56
CA THR A 37 -9.05 -3.54 25.42
C THR A 37 -7.54 -3.60 25.60
N VAL A 38 -6.80 -2.56 25.22
CA VAL A 38 -5.35 -2.46 25.53
C VAL A 38 -5.14 -2.34 27.04
N ILE A 39 -5.86 -1.46 27.73
CA ILE A 39 -5.76 -1.31 29.18
C ILE A 39 -6.15 -2.62 29.88
N GLY A 40 -7.26 -3.24 29.46
CA GLY A 40 -7.71 -4.54 29.95
C GLY A 40 -6.67 -5.63 29.74
N THR A 41 -5.99 -5.64 28.59
CA THR A 41 -4.88 -6.58 28.31
C THR A 41 -3.72 -6.37 29.29
N ILE A 42 -3.34 -5.12 29.56
CA ILE A 42 -2.28 -4.79 30.54
C ILE A 42 -2.69 -5.26 31.95
N LEU A 43 -3.93 -5.03 32.36
CA LEU A 43 -4.44 -5.46 33.67
C LEU A 43 -4.48 -6.99 33.79
N VAL A 44 -4.95 -7.68 32.75
CA VAL A 44 -4.95 -9.15 32.70
C VAL A 44 -3.52 -9.68 32.82
N MET A 45 -2.56 -9.08 32.11
CA MET A 45 -1.16 -9.49 32.21
C MET A 45 -0.57 -9.25 33.60
N GLN A 46 -0.87 -8.10 34.19
CA GLN A 46 -0.36 -7.71 35.51
C GLN A 46 -0.90 -8.59 36.63
N PHE A 47 -2.20 -8.93 36.59
CA PHE A 47 -2.90 -9.54 37.73
C PHE A 47 -3.29 -11.00 37.53
N LEU A 48 -3.52 -11.47 36.29
CA LEU A 48 -3.93 -12.86 36.02
C LEU A 48 -2.77 -13.72 35.51
N VAL A 49 -1.87 -13.13 34.73
CA VAL A 49 -0.65 -13.82 34.22
C VAL A 49 0.54 -13.59 35.16
N GLU A 50 0.41 -12.66 36.12
CA GLU A 50 1.44 -12.27 37.10
C GLU A 50 2.74 -11.74 36.47
N ILE A 51 2.68 -11.30 35.20
CA ILE A 51 3.80 -10.62 34.55
C ILE A 51 3.72 -9.15 34.93
N ASN A 52 4.69 -8.70 35.72
CA ASN A 52 4.77 -7.30 36.11
C ASN A 52 5.34 -6.46 34.95
N ILE A 53 4.50 -6.14 33.96
CA ILE A 53 4.89 -5.42 32.73
C ILE A 53 5.48 -4.06 33.10
N LEU A 54 4.88 -3.35 34.05
CA LEU A 54 5.34 -2.02 34.44
C LEU A 54 6.75 -2.06 35.02
N ARG A 55 7.03 -3.04 35.88
CA ARG A 55 8.37 -3.28 36.42
C ARG A 55 9.35 -3.65 35.31
N TYR A 56 8.96 -4.56 34.41
CA TYR A 56 9.79 -4.97 33.27
C TYR A 56 10.15 -3.79 32.36
N VAL A 57 9.18 -2.93 32.04
CA VAL A 57 9.39 -1.73 31.23
C VAL A 57 10.34 -0.76 31.93
N TRP A 58 10.19 -0.57 33.24
CA TRP A 58 11.08 0.31 34.01
C TRP A 58 12.51 -0.22 34.07
N GLU A 59 12.68 -1.51 34.33
CA GLU A 59 13.99 -2.18 34.39
C GLU A 59 14.68 -2.26 33.02
N ASN A 60 13.91 -2.31 31.93
CA ASN A 60 14.41 -2.43 30.56
C ASN A 60 14.14 -1.18 29.71
N LEU A 61 13.99 -0.01 30.34
CA LEU A 61 13.57 1.22 29.65
C LEU A 61 14.50 1.57 28.48
N GLY A 62 15.81 1.41 28.66
CA GLY A 62 16.80 1.63 27.60
C GLY A 62 16.56 0.71 26.40
N THR A 63 16.32 -0.58 26.65
CA THR A 63 16.04 -1.57 25.60
C THR A 63 14.71 -1.27 24.89
N MET A 64 13.67 -0.87 25.63
CA MET A 64 12.38 -0.49 25.05
C MET A 64 12.49 0.76 24.17
N LEU A 65 13.21 1.79 24.64
CA LEU A 65 13.47 2.99 23.85
C LEU A 65 14.33 2.69 22.63
N MET A 66 15.31 1.79 22.75
CA MET A 66 16.12 1.34 21.62
C MET A 66 15.25 0.65 20.56
N TYR A 67 14.39 -0.30 20.94
CA TYR A 67 13.49 -0.96 19.99
C TYR A 67 12.47 0.01 19.39
N GLY A 68 11.92 0.93 20.19
CA GLY A 68 11.06 1.99 19.68
C GLY A 68 11.79 2.89 18.67
N GLY A 69 13.01 3.29 18.98
CA GLY A 69 13.88 4.06 18.08
C GLY A 69 14.18 3.32 16.79
N LEU A 70 14.58 2.05 16.87
CA LEU A 70 14.80 1.18 15.71
C LEU A 70 13.53 1.06 14.85
N TYR A 71 12.35 0.96 15.48
CA TYR A 71 11.08 0.93 14.76
C TYR A 71 10.84 2.20 13.95
N PHE A 72 11.07 3.39 14.53
CA PHE A 72 10.93 4.66 13.83
C PHE A 72 11.97 4.83 12.71
N VAL A 73 13.22 4.41 12.94
CA VAL A 73 14.28 4.43 11.93
C VAL A 73 13.92 3.52 10.76
N ALA A 74 13.55 2.27 11.03
CA ALA A 74 13.13 1.32 10.02
C ALA A 74 11.91 1.80 9.23
N GLY A 75 10.90 2.35 9.92
CA GLY A 75 9.73 2.93 9.27
C GLY A 75 10.06 4.13 8.38
N THR A 76 10.99 4.97 8.79
CA THR A 76 11.48 6.10 7.99
C THR A 76 12.20 5.60 6.73
N VAL A 77 13.15 4.68 6.87
CA VAL A 77 13.86 4.07 5.74
C VAL A 77 12.88 3.40 4.77
N TRP A 78 11.91 2.63 5.29
CA TRP A 78 10.89 1.98 4.48
C TRP A 78 10.02 2.99 3.73
N SER A 79 9.64 4.09 4.36
CA SER A 79 8.83 5.14 3.71
C SER A 79 9.56 5.77 2.51
N VAL A 80 10.89 5.93 2.58
CA VAL A 80 11.72 6.41 1.47
C VAL A 80 11.74 5.40 0.33
N ILE A 81 11.93 4.11 0.63
CA ILE A 81 11.89 3.03 -0.36
C ILE A 81 10.52 2.99 -1.06
N LYS A 82 9.43 3.07 -0.30
CA LYS A 82 8.07 3.09 -0.86
C LYS A 82 7.80 4.33 -1.68
N TRP A 83 8.30 5.49 -1.24
CA TRP A 83 8.22 6.72 -2.01
C TRP A 83 8.96 6.59 -3.35
N TRP A 84 10.15 5.99 -3.35
CA TRP A 84 10.90 5.70 -4.57
C TRP A 84 10.10 4.82 -5.54
N PHE A 85 9.54 3.70 -5.07
CA PHE A 85 8.67 2.84 -5.89
C PHE A 85 7.40 3.57 -6.38
N PHE A 86 6.87 4.49 -5.57
CA PHE A 86 5.68 5.26 -5.91
C PHE A 86 5.95 6.26 -7.04
N VAL A 87 7.06 6.99 -6.97
CA VAL A 87 7.50 7.94 -8.00
C VAL A 87 7.82 7.22 -9.31
N HIS A 88 8.52 6.08 -9.26
CA HIS A 88 8.85 5.32 -10.47
C HIS A 88 7.59 4.83 -11.20
N ARG A 89 6.57 4.38 -10.46
CA ARG A 89 5.27 4.01 -11.05
C ARG A 89 4.57 5.18 -11.73
N HIS A 90 4.73 6.41 -11.23
CA HIS A 90 4.19 7.61 -11.89
C HIS A 90 4.97 7.94 -13.17
N LEU A 91 6.30 7.87 -13.09
CA LEU A 91 7.16 8.08 -14.25
C LEU A 91 6.86 7.07 -15.36
N ASP A 92 6.72 5.79 -15.03
CA ASP A 92 6.39 4.74 -16.00
C ASP A 92 5.06 5.01 -16.71
N ARG A 93 4.04 5.47 -15.97
CA ARG A 93 2.73 5.84 -16.56
C ARG A 93 2.83 7.07 -17.45
N TYR A 94 3.58 8.09 -17.02
CA TYR A 94 3.81 9.28 -17.80
C TYR A 94 4.53 8.95 -19.12
N GLU A 95 5.61 8.15 -19.06
CA GLU A 95 6.35 7.69 -20.24
C GLU A 95 5.45 6.88 -21.18
N ASN A 96 4.63 5.97 -20.66
CA ASN A 96 3.68 5.22 -21.48
C ASN A 96 2.63 6.13 -22.16
N ALA A 97 2.10 7.13 -21.45
CA ALA A 97 1.17 8.10 -22.01
C ALA A 97 1.84 8.94 -23.12
N LYS A 98 3.10 9.34 -22.92
CA LYS A 98 3.92 10.05 -23.91
C LYS A 98 4.13 9.20 -25.17
N LEU A 99 4.46 7.92 -25.03
CA LEU A 99 4.65 7.01 -26.15
C LEU A 99 3.37 6.84 -26.99
N VAL A 100 2.20 6.74 -26.34
CA VAL A 100 0.92 6.66 -27.05
C VAL A 100 0.64 7.94 -27.83
N PHE A 101 0.85 9.11 -27.21
CA PHE A 101 0.68 10.40 -27.87
C PHE A 101 1.60 10.56 -29.09
N LEU A 102 2.90 10.24 -28.96
CA LEU A 102 3.84 10.39 -30.07
C LEU A 102 3.54 9.41 -31.22
N ARG A 103 3.10 8.18 -30.91
CA ARG A 103 2.62 7.23 -31.92
C ARG A 103 1.40 7.73 -32.68
N GLU A 104 0.43 8.36 -32.00
CA GLU A 104 -0.72 8.99 -32.68
C GLU A 104 -0.30 10.14 -33.61
N LYS A 105 0.86 10.75 -33.36
CA LYS A 105 1.45 11.80 -34.20
C LYS A 105 2.39 11.28 -35.27
N ASN A 106 2.48 9.95 -35.45
CA ASN A 106 3.41 9.29 -36.37
C ASN A 106 4.88 9.71 -36.13
N VAL A 107 5.24 10.01 -34.88
CA VAL A 107 6.62 10.26 -34.47
C VAL A 107 7.16 8.99 -33.85
N ASP A 108 8.26 8.48 -34.41
CA ASP A 108 9.00 7.38 -33.79
C ASP A 108 9.47 7.83 -32.41
N ALA A 109 9.00 7.14 -31.38
CA ALA A 109 9.22 7.52 -30.00
C ALA A 109 9.92 6.40 -29.25
N ILE A 110 11.12 6.69 -28.77
CA ILE A 110 11.85 5.81 -27.85
C ILE A 110 11.60 6.30 -26.42
N ARG A 111 11.48 5.35 -25.49
CA ARG A 111 11.27 5.66 -24.08
C ARG A 111 12.44 6.52 -23.55
N GLY A 112 12.12 7.59 -22.83
CA GLY A 112 13.11 8.54 -22.33
C GLY A 112 13.47 9.69 -23.27
N GLU A 113 13.03 9.69 -24.52
CA GLU A 113 13.24 10.83 -25.42
C GLU A 113 12.37 12.03 -25.04
N GLU A 114 12.89 13.22 -25.27
CA GLU A 114 12.14 14.46 -25.06
C GLU A 114 11.07 14.65 -26.14
N ILE A 115 9.96 15.29 -25.76
CA ILE A 115 8.90 15.64 -26.70
C ILE A 115 9.43 16.75 -27.62
N PRO A 116 9.32 16.64 -28.96
CA PRO A 116 9.73 17.70 -29.88
C PRO A 116 9.06 19.03 -29.52
N ASP A 117 9.79 20.15 -29.64
CA ASP A 117 9.30 21.48 -29.21
C ASP A 117 7.95 21.86 -29.83
N ALA A 118 7.75 21.50 -31.10
CA ALA A 118 6.49 21.73 -31.81
C ALA A 118 5.28 21.04 -31.16
N LEU A 119 5.49 19.91 -30.47
CA LEU A 119 4.43 19.09 -29.86
C LEU A 119 4.28 19.34 -28.34
N LYS A 120 5.20 20.08 -27.70
CA LYS A 120 5.14 20.33 -26.24
C LYS A 120 3.87 21.06 -25.81
N ALA A 121 3.41 22.03 -26.61
CA ALA A 121 2.18 22.78 -26.33
C ALA A 121 0.95 21.86 -26.41
N GLU A 122 0.87 21.02 -27.44
CA GLU A 122 -0.23 20.09 -27.64
C GLU A 122 -0.26 18.99 -26.56
N TRP A 123 0.91 18.45 -26.20
CA TRP A 123 1.04 17.50 -25.10
C TRP A 123 0.53 18.09 -23.78
N THR A 124 0.93 19.32 -23.47
CA THR A 124 0.55 19.98 -22.22
C THR A 124 -0.96 20.20 -22.11
N ALA A 125 -1.62 20.46 -23.24
CA ALA A 125 -3.08 20.62 -23.30
C ALA A 125 -3.83 19.28 -23.20
N ASN A 126 -3.27 18.20 -23.76
CA ASN A 126 -3.98 16.94 -23.95
C ASN A 126 -3.47 15.77 -23.08
N VAL A 127 -2.50 15.99 -22.19
CA VAL A 127 -1.92 14.91 -21.37
C VAL A 127 -2.97 14.14 -20.57
N GLY A 128 -4.04 14.80 -20.11
CA GLY A 128 -5.16 14.17 -19.40
C GLY A 128 -5.90 13.09 -20.20
N LYS A 129 -5.88 13.16 -21.54
CA LYS A 129 -6.46 12.15 -22.44
C LYS A 129 -5.68 10.83 -22.38
N TYR A 130 -4.36 10.92 -22.23
CA TYR A 130 -3.44 9.78 -22.34
C TYR A 130 -3.02 9.22 -20.98
N TYR A 131 -2.88 10.09 -19.98
CA TYR A 131 -2.43 9.71 -18.66
C TYR A 131 -3.54 9.05 -17.85
N ARG A 132 -3.34 7.78 -17.50
CA ARG A 132 -4.24 7.05 -16.59
C ARG A 132 -3.69 7.12 -15.15
N PRO A 133 -4.36 7.82 -14.22
CA PRO A 133 -3.94 7.89 -12.83
C PRO A 133 -3.94 6.50 -12.18
N MET A 134 -3.29 6.39 -11.02
CA MET A 134 -3.32 5.14 -10.27
C MET A 134 -4.73 4.93 -9.70
N SER A 135 -5.16 3.67 -9.56
CA SER A 135 -6.54 3.33 -9.19
C SER A 135 -6.97 3.87 -7.82
N ASP A 136 -6.00 4.13 -6.96
CA ASP A 136 -6.14 4.67 -5.61
C ASP A 136 -5.93 6.19 -5.54
N GLU A 137 -5.89 6.88 -6.69
CA GLU A 137 -5.70 8.33 -6.79
C GLU A 137 -6.85 8.97 -7.57
N TYR A 138 -7.58 9.89 -6.93
CA TYR A 138 -8.60 10.68 -7.60
C TYR A 138 -7.97 11.98 -8.12
N ILE A 139 -7.72 12.04 -9.43
CA ILE A 139 -7.33 13.27 -10.13
C ILE A 139 -8.48 13.66 -11.03
N ARG A 140 -8.97 14.91 -10.92
CA ARG A 140 -9.96 15.42 -11.87
C ARG A 140 -9.33 15.50 -13.27
N PRO A 141 -10.05 15.10 -14.33
CA PRO A 141 -9.52 15.14 -15.69
C PRO A 141 -8.89 16.49 -16.08
N ASP A 142 -9.50 17.59 -15.64
CA ASP A 142 -9.07 18.96 -15.96
C ASP A 142 -7.80 19.41 -15.19
N ASP A 143 -7.44 18.69 -14.12
CA ASP A 143 -6.28 18.98 -13.28
C ASP A 143 -5.02 18.24 -13.73
N VAL A 144 -5.14 17.32 -14.70
CA VAL A 144 -4.03 16.53 -15.22
C VAL A 144 -3.16 17.43 -16.10
N ARG A 145 -2.08 17.95 -15.51
CA ARG A 145 -1.05 18.74 -16.19
C ARG A 145 0.31 18.10 -15.94
N PRO A 146 1.31 18.25 -16.84
CA PRO A 146 2.63 17.65 -16.64
C PRO A 146 3.26 18.03 -15.28
N LYS A 147 3.07 19.28 -14.84
CA LYS A 147 3.53 19.78 -13.54
C LYS A 147 2.84 19.16 -12.32
N ASN A 148 1.61 18.68 -12.47
CA ASN A 148 0.80 18.10 -11.40
C ASN A 148 0.94 16.56 -11.35
N ILE A 149 1.37 15.94 -12.46
CA ILE A 149 1.60 14.48 -12.54
C ILE A 149 2.79 14.05 -11.66
N ARG A 150 3.79 14.91 -11.47
CA ARG A 150 4.92 14.60 -10.58
C ARG A 150 4.40 14.59 -9.13
N PRO A 151 4.40 13.43 -8.43
CA PRO A 151 3.92 13.38 -7.07
C PRO A 151 4.88 14.15 -6.15
N LYS A 152 4.32 14.97 -5.26
CA LYS A 152 5.06 15.69 -4.22
C LYS A 152 4.81 15.00 -2.88
N ALA A 153 5.86 14.82 -2.08
CA ALA A 153 5.76 14.15 -0.78
C ALA A 153 4.80 14.89 0.16
N TYR A 154 4.83 16.23 0.13
CA TYR A 154 3.94 17.06 0.95
C TYR A 154 2.45 16.85 0.65
N SER A 155 2.06 16.70 -0.63
CA SER A 155 0.66 16.44 -1.00
C SER A 155 0.21 15.01 -0.64
N HIS A 156 1.16 14.12 -0.31
CA HIS A 156 0.93 12.73 0.05
C HIS A 156 1.31 12.42 1.51
N LYS A 157 1.32 13.43 2.39
CA LYS A 157 1.76 13.31 3.79
C LYS A 157 1.08 12.14 4.52
N SER A 158 -0.24 12.00 4.40
CA SER A 158 -1.00 10.92 5.04
C SER A 158 -0.50 9.53 4.61
N ARG A 159 -0.26 9.34 3.31
CA ARG A 159 0.25 8.09 2.74
C ARG A 159 1.68 7.78 3.22
N VAL A 160 2.56 8.78 3.27
CA VAL A 160 3.93 8.61 3.76
C VAL A 160 3.92 8.28 5.25
N LEU A 161 3.13 8.98 6.06
CA LEU A 161 2.97 8.69 7.50
C LEU A 161 2.43 7.29 7.73
N MET A 162 1.45 6.84 6.94
CA MET A 162 0.95 5.48 7.01
C MET A 162 2.06 4.45 6.71
N TRP A 163 2.92 4.70 5.71
CA TRP A 163 4.07 3.83 5.45
C TRP A 163 5.09 3.83 6.57
N MET A 164 5.26 4.95 7.29
CA MET A 164 6.16 5.01 8.46
C MET A 164 5.60 4.22 9.64
N THR A 165 4.30 4.33 9.92
CA THR A 165 3.68 3.71 11.10
C THR A 165 3.32 2.25 10.88
N TYR A 166 2.95 1.85 9.67
CA TYR A 166 2.50 0.50 9.33
C TYR A 166 3.50 -0.25 8.43
N TRP A 167 4.78 0.13 8.53
CA TRP A 167 5.84 -0.37 7.67
C TRP A 167 6.01 -1.90 7.68
N PRO A 168 5.93 -2.62 8.82
CA PRO A 168 6.23 -4.05 8.82
C PRO A 168 5.21 -4.82 7.96
N TRP A 169 3.93 -4.49 8.13
CA TRP A 169 2.88 -5.10 7.33
C TRP A 169 2.92 -4.65 5.87
N SER A 170 3.17 -3.36 5.62
CA SER A 170 3.35 -2.86 4.25
C SER A 170 4.51 -3.55 3.53
N LEU A 171 5.58 -3.91 4.23
CA LEU A 171 6.73 -4.63 3.68
C LEU A 171 6.33 -6.05 3.31
N VAL A 172 5.72 -6.78 4.24
CA VAL A 172 5.20 -8.14 4.01
C VAL A 172 4.29 -8.15 2.78
N TRP A 173 3.34 -7.21 2.71
CA TRP A 173 2.44 -7.13 1.56
C TRP A 173 3.16 -6.79 0.25
N THR A 174 4.19 -5.96 0.28
CA THR A 174 4.96 -5.62 -0.94
C THR A 174 5.72 -6.85 -1.45
N VAL A 175 6.34 -7.63 -0.55
CA VAL A 175 7.07 -8.86 -0.89
C VAL A 175 6.14 -9.96 -1.41
N ILE A 176 4.92 -10.05 -0.89
CA ILE A 176 3.95 -11.09 -1.25
C ILE A 176 3.12 -10.70 -2.49
N ASN A 177 2.55 -9.50 -2.50
CA ASN A 177 1.55 -9.10 -3.49
C ASN A 177 2.15 -8.90 -4.88
N ASP A 178 3.37 -8.39 -4.98
CA ASP A 178 3.99 -8.13 -6.29
C ASP A 178 4.28 -9.43 -7.06
N PRO A 179 4.89 -10.47 -6.44
CA PRO A 179 5.01 -11.79 -7.05
C PRO A 179 3.65 -12.45 -7.37
N ILE A 180 2.70 -12.39 -6.44
CA ILE A 180 1.37 -12.98 -6.63
C ILE A 180 0.65 -12.32 -7.81
N LYS A 181 0.62 -10.97 -7.87
CA LYS A 181 0.00 -10.24 -8.99
C LYS A 181 0.66 -10.56 -10.31
N ARG A 182 1.98 -10.72 -10.34
CA ARG A 182 2.68 -11.14 -11.55
C ARG A 182 2.24 -12.54 -11.98
N LEU A 183 2.20 -13.50 -11.06
CA LEU A 183 1.74 -14.86 -11.32
C LEU A 183 0.30 -14.89 -11.84
N PHE A 184 -0.63 -14.22 -11.16
CA PHE A 184 -2.03 -14.15 -11.58
C PHE A 184 -2.19 -13.45 -12.93
N ARG A 185 -1.39 -12.42 -13.21
CA ARG A 185 -1.40 -11.75 -14.50
C ARG A 185 -0.94 -12.66 -15.64
N GLU A 186 0.11 -13.45 -15.41
CA GLU A 186 0.58 -14.47 -16.37
C GLU A 186 -0.50 -15.53 -16.63
N ILE A 187 -1.11 -16.05 -15.56
CA ILE A 187 -2.22 -17.00 -15.68
C ILE A 187 -3.37 -16.36 -16.47
N TYR A 188 -3.77 -15.14 -16.10
CA TYR A 188 -4.82 -14.39 -16.77
C TYR A 188 -4.53 -14.22 -18.27
N TYR A 189 -3.34 -13.79 -18.67
CA TYR A 189 -3.04 -13.61 -20.10
C TYR A 189 -3.07 -14.92 -20.89
N ARG A 190 -2.69 -16.04 -20.28
CA ARG A 190 -2.80 -17.36 -20.93
C ARG A 190 -4.25 -17.77 -21.17
N ILE A 191 -5.14 -17.49 -20.21
CA ILE A 191 -6.56 -17.82 -20.35
C ILE A 191 -7.36 -16.74 -21.09
N ALA A 192 -6.88 -15.49 -21.15
CA ALA A 192 -7.58 -14.38 -21.76
C ALA A 192 -7.87 -14.65 -23.25
N ASN A 193 -6.93 -15.27 -23.97
CA ASN A 193 -7.14 -15.65 -25.36
C ASN A 193 -8.26 -16.69 -25.53
N LEU A 194 -8.39 -17.63 -24.59
CA LEU A 194 -9.49 -18.61 -24.62
C LEU A 194 -10.82 -17.93 -24.36
N LEU A 195 -10.88 -17.04 -23.36
CA LEU A 195 -12.09 -16.28 -23.03
C LEU A 195 -12.50 -15.35 -24.19
N ASP A 196 -11.54 -14.70 -24.84
CA ASP A 196 -11.77 -13.83 -25.99
C ASP A 196 -12.29 -14.63 -27.21
N ASN A 197 -11.80 -15.85 -27.42
CA ASN A 197 -12.32 -16.73 -28.47
C ASN A 197 -13.76 -17.18 -28.21
N ILE A 198 -14.12 -17.46 -26.95
CA ILE A 198 -15.51 -17.77 -26.57
C ILE A 198 -16.40 -16.55 -26.83
N SER A 199 -15.94 -15.35 -26.43
CA SER A 199 -16.66 -14.10 -26.68
C SER A 199 -16.90 -13.88 -28.18
N LYS A 200 -15.86 -13.97 -29.01
CA LYS A 200 -15.96 -13.87 -30.48
C LYS A 200 -16.91 -14.91 -31.07
N HIS A 201 -16.95 -16.11 -30.51
CA HIS A 201 -17.85 -17.16 -30.97
C HIS A 201 -19.32 -16.85 -30.67
N VAL A 202 -19.63 -16.38 -29.45
CA VAL A 202 -20.99 -16.02 -29.03
C VAL A 202 -21.50 -14.77 -29.77
N PHE A 203 -20.64 -13.76 -29.93
CA PHE A 203 -20.97 -12.51 -30.61
C PHE A 203 -20.78 -12.55 -32.12
N ARG A 204 -20.47 -13.71 -32.71
CA ARG A 204 -20.20 -13.85 -34.16
C ARG A 204 -21.31 -13.31 -35.07
N ASN A 205 -22.55 -13.29 -34.58
CA ASN A 205 -23.73 -12.86 -35.34
C ASN A 205 -24.31 -11.51 -34.89
N VAL A 206 -23.64 -10.81 -33.98
CA VAL A 206 -24.05 -9.48 -33.50
C VAL A 206 -23.13 -8.45 -34.16
N PHE A 207 -23.68 -7.66 -35.08
CA PHE A 207 -22.97 -6.54 -35.71
C PHE A 207 -22.88 -5.36 -34.72
N PHE A 208 -21.68 -4.82 -34.52
CA PHE A 208 -21.41 -3.51 -33.91
C PHE A 208 -20.89 -2.56 -34.98
#